data_AF-A0A961JRZ1-F1
#
_entry.id   AF-A0A961JRZ1-F1
#
_cell.length_a   1.000
_cell.length_b   1.000
_cell.length_c   1.000
_cell.angle_alpha   90.00
_cell.angle_beta   90.00
_cell.angle_gamma   90.00
#
_symmetry.space_group_name_H-M   'P 1'
#
loop_
_entity.id
_entity.type
_entity.pdbx_description
1 polymer ?
#
loop_
_entity_poly.entity_id
_entity_poly.type
_entity_poly.pdbx_seq_one_letter_code
_entity_poly.pdbx_strand_id
1 'polypeptide(L)'
;GEYNYHRTPWNYGWAFALGVVLAVANDTRTRILALTVAITAVLVKWQFVSAAAYVGLGSAMLLYVKAIPVPAPVKTAVGEIANASMFIYLSHYQMMSVVQKVFGRGKPWLTLVLSILVGIAITHAYAWASRRFARSSDRDMETVTP
;
A
#
# COMPACT_ATOMS: atom_id res chain seq x y z
N GLY A 1 -15.61 24.86 -12.17
CA GLY A 1 -14.24 24.31 -11.98
C GLY A 1 -14.12 23.46 -10.72
N GLU A 2 -15.14 22.67 -10.37
CA GLU A 2 -15.20 21.97 -9.06
C GLU A 2 -14.96 20.45 -9.14
N TYR A 3 -14.98 19.84 -10.33
CA TYR A 3 -14.88 18.38 -10.47
C TYR A 3 -13.51 17.79 -10.11
N ASN A 4 -12.42 18.58 -10.18
CA ASN A 4 -11.08 18.10 -9.89
C ASN A 4 -10.64 18.29 -8.43
N TYR A 5 -11.28 19.17 -7.65
CA TYR A 5 -10.78 19.53 -6.32
C TYR A 5 -10.84 18.37 -5.30
N HIS A 6 -11.73 17.40 -5.51
CA HIS A 6 -11.87 16.23 -4.63
C HIS A 6 -10.99 15.04 -5.02
N ARG A 7 -10.41 15.04 -6.22
CA ARG A 7 -9.60 13.93 -6.74
C ARG A 7 -8.11 14.15 -6.62
N THR A 8 -7.71 15.29 -6.11
CA THR A 8 -6.31 15.62 -6.03
C THR A 8 -5.64 14.94 -4.84
N PRO A 9 -4.46 14.32 -5.04
CA PRO A 9 -3.82 13.52 -4.01
C PRO A 9 -3.50 14.30 -2.73
N TRP A 10 -3.33 15.63 -2.83
CA TRP A 10 -3.10 16.50 -1.67
C TRP A 10 -4.30 16.59 -0.71
N ASN A 11 -5.53 16.33 -1.16
CA ASN A 11 -6.71 16.33 -0.30
C ASN A 11 -6.69 15.20 0.76
N TYR A 12 -5.79 14.21 0.62
CA TYR A 12 -5.58 13.12 1.58
C TYR A 12 -4.23 13.20 2.33
N GLY A 13 -3.39 14.21 2.05
CA GLY A 13 -2.09 14.36 2.72
C GLY A 13 -2.21 14.51 4.24
N TRP A 14 -3.29 15.12 4.73
CA TRP A 14 -3.57 15.26 6.16
C TRP A 14 -3.77 13.90 6.85
N ALA A 15 -4.40 12.92 6.19
CA ALA A 15 -4.62 11.59 6.74
C ALA A 15 -3.30 10.82 6.86
N PHE A 16 -2.40 10.99 5.88
CA PHE A 16 -1.05 10.44 5.93
C PHE A 16 -0.24 11.04 7.08
N ALA A 17 -0.25 12.37 7.23
CA ALA A 17 0.42 13.06 8.33
C ALA A 17 -0.12 12.61 9.70
N LEU A 18 -1.44 12.46 9.86
CA LEU A 18 -2.04 11.91 11.08
C LEU A 18 -1.55 10.50 11.40
N GLY A 19 -1.41 9.63 10.40
CA GLY A 19 -0.87 8.29 10.59
C GLY A 19 0.56 8.32 11.17
N VAL A 20 1.41 9.22 10.68
CA VAL A 20 2.78 9.42 11.22
C VAL A 20 2.73 9.90 12.67
N VAL A 21 1.88 10.88 12.99
CA VAL A 21 1.72 11.38 14.35
C VAL A 21 1.25 10.29 15.31
N LEU A 22 0.26 9.47 14.90
CA LEU A 22 -0.22 8.34 15.69
C LEU A 22 0.87 7.29 15.91
N ALA A 23 1.73 7.04 14.91
CA ALA A 23 2.82 6.07 15.01
C ALA A 23 3.94 6.52 15.99
N VAL A 24 4.21 7.83 16.08
CA VAL A 24 5.24 8.39 16.96
C VAL A 24 4.73 8.55 18.41
N ALA A 25 3.42 8.66 18.60
CA ALA A 25 2.77 8.88 19.90
C ALA A 25 2.81 7.63 20.81
N ASN A 26 3.95 7.39 21.46
CA ASN A 26 4.15 6.24 22.35
C ASN A 26 3.75 6.49 23.81
N ASP A 27 3.73 7.75 24.25
CA ASP A 27 3.44 8.15 25.61
C ASP A 27 1.93 8.24 25.89
N THR A 28 1.48 7.94 27.11
CA THR A 28 0.04 7.93 27.46
C THR A 28 -0.63 9.28 27.20
N ARG A 29 0.05 10.39 27.55
CA ARG A 29 -0.46 11.76 27.30
C ARG A 29 -0.49 12.08 25.82
N THR A 30 0.59 11.77 25.10
CA THR A 30 0.73 12.01 23.65
C THR A 30 -0.26 11.20 22.85
N ARG A 31 -0.58 9.99 23.31
CA ARG A 31 -1.54 9.08 22.70
C ARG A 31 -2.98 9.54 22.86
N ILE A 32 -3.35 10.07 24.03
CA ILE A 32 -4.66 10.70 24.22
C ILE A 32 -4.76 11.92 23.31
N LEU A 33 -3.76 12.83 23.32
CA LEU A 33 -3.73 14.00 22.44
C LEU A 33 -3.84 13.63 20.96
N ALA A 34 -3.08 12.64 20.50
CA ALA A 34 -3.11 12.17 19.11
C ALA A 34 -4.48 11.59 18.74
N LEU A 35 -5.12 10.85 19.65
CA LEU A 35 -6.50 10.37 19.46
C LEU A 35 -7.49 11.54 19.35
N THR A 36 -7.40 12.54 20.23
CA THR A 36 -8.31 13.70 20.21
C THR A 36 -8.14 14.48 18.90
N VAL A 37 -6.90 14.71 18.46
CA VAL A 37 -6.59 15.38 17.19
C VAL A 37 -7.11 14.58 16.00
N ALA A 38 -6.92 13.27 16.00
CA ALA A 38 -7.41 12.39 14.92
C ALA A 38 -8.94 12.42 14.83
N ILE A 39 -9.65 12.27 15.96
CA ILE A 39 -11.13 12.34 15.99
C ILE A 39 -11.62 13.71 15.52
N THR A 40 -10.98 14.80 15.98
CA THR A 40 -11.36 16.16 15.59
C THR A 40 -11.16 16.39 14.09
N ALA A 41 -10.02 15.99 13.54
CA ALA A 41 -9.72 16.13 12.11
C ALA A 41 -10.70 15.34 11.23
N VAL A 42 -11.05 14.13 11.66
CA VAL A 42 -12.03 13.28 10.96
C VAL A 42 -13.43 13.89 11.00
N LEU A 43 -13.87 14.39 12.16
CA LEU A 43 -15.18 15.03 12.30
C LEU A 43 -15.29 16.30 11.45
N VAL A 44 -14.23 17.13 11.41
CA VAL A 44 -14.22 18.34 10.58
C VAL A 44 -14.38 18.00 9.10
N LYS A 45 -13.70 16.97 8.60
CA LYS A 45 -13.70 16.66 7.16
C LYS A 45 -14.91 15.81 6.74
N TRP A 46 -15.33 14.84 7.56
CA TRP A 46 -16.28 13.78 7.19
C TRP A 46 -17.61 13.85 7.96
N GLN A 47 -17.74 14.74 8.95
CA GLN A 47 -18.94 14.95 9.77
C GLN A 47 -19.45 13.63 10.41
N PHE A 48 -20.73 13.53 10.78
CA PHE A 48 -21.34 12.32 11.36
C PHE A 48 -21.69 11.23 10.34
N VAL A 49 -20.95 11.14 9.24
CA VAL A 49 -21.15 10.09 8.23
C VAL A 49 -20.44 8.81 8.69
N SER A 50 -20.97 7.63 8.34
CA SER A 50 -20.40 6.29 8.67
C SER A 50 -18.89 6.19 8.45
N ALA A 51 -18.41 6.94 7.47
CA ALA A 51 -17.04 7.05 7.07
C ALA A 51 -16.11 7.59 8.21
N ALA A 52 -16.61 8.52 9.03
CA ALA A 52 -15.89 9.02 10.20
C ALA A 52 -15.74 7.97 11.32
N ALA A 53 -16.75 7.09 11.47
CA ALA A 53 -16.71 6.03 12.46
C ALA A 53 -15.59 5.01 12.16
N TYR A 54 -15.40 4.63 10.89
CA TYR A 54 -14.33 3.69 10.51
C TYR A 54 -12.93 4.27 10.76
N VAL A 55 -12.70 5.54 10.42
CA VAL A 55 -11.38 6.17 10.61
C VAL A 55 -11.10 6.43 12.08
N GLY A 56 -12.12 6.81 12.87
CA GLY A 56 -12.01 6.95 14.31
C GLY A 56 -11.69 5.62 15.02
N LEU A 57 -12.43 4.56 14.69
CA LEU A 57 -12.15 3.20 15.19
C LEU A 57 -10.77 2.72 14.76
N GLY A 58 -10.37 2.94 13.51
CA GLY A 58 -9.04 2.59 13.01
C GLY A 58 -7.93 3.33 13.77
N SER A 59 -8.11 4.62 14.05
CA SER A 59 -7.13 5.43 14.80
C SER A 59 -7.02 4.97 16.26
N ALA A 60 -8.14 4.63 16.89
CA ALA A 60 -8.14 4.02 18.21
C ALA A 60 -7.44 2.65 18.18
N MET A 61 -7.76 1.80 17.21
CA MET A 61 -7.14 0.49 17.08
C MET A 61 -5.62 0.61 16.86
N LEU A 62 -5.14 1.55 16.03
CA LEU A 62 -3.71 1.79 15.82
C LEU A 62 -2.98 2.20 17.09
N LEU A 63 -3.61 3.00 17.95
CA LEU A 63 -3.01 3.40 19.21
C LEU A 63 -3.03 2.27 20.25
N TYR A 64 -4.12 1.51 20.34
CA TYR A 64 -4.33 0.50 21.37
C TYR A 64 -3.84 -0.91 21.03
N VAL A 65 -3.73 -1.25 19.76
CA VAL A 65 -3.27 -2.55 19.28
C VAL A 65 -1.86 -2.39 18.72
N LYS A 66 -0.86 -2.56 19.59
CA LYS A 66 0.57 -2.43 19.21
C LYS A 66 1.04 -3.49 18.22
N ALA A 67 0.53 -4.72 18.33
CA ALA A 67 0.89 -5.81 17.43
C ALA A 67 -0.21 -6.86 17.39
N ILE A 68 -0.53 -7.34 16.19
CA ILE A 68 -1.40 -8.49 15.98
C ILE A 68 -0.49 -9.68 15.67
N PRO A 69 -0.45 -10.73 16.50
CA PRO A 69 0.36 -11.92 16.22
C PRO A 69 -0.23 -12.65 15.01
N VAL A 70 0.45 -12.52 13.87
CA VAL A 70 0.08 -13.21 12.63
C VAL A 70 0.98 -14.43 12.39
N PRO A 71 0.43 -15.57 11.90
CA PRO A 71 1.21 -16.76 11.58
C PRO A 71 2.32 -16.48 10.57
N ALA A 72 3.46 -17.19 10.71
CA ALA A 72 4.60 -17.07 9.80
C ALA A 72 4.26 -17.13 8.29
N PRO A 73 3.41 -18.06 7.79
CA PRO A 73 3.13 -18.12 6.36
C PRO A 73 2.38 -16.87 5.84
N VAL A 74 1.54 -16.27 6.69
CA VAL A 74 0.80 -15.06 6.34
C VAL A 74 1.76 -13.89 6.16
N LYS A 75 2.78 -13.77 7.02
CA LYS A 75 3.81 -12.72 6.90
C LYS A 75 4.54 -12.80 5.57
N THR A 76 4.92 -14.01 5.15
CA THR A 76 5.62 -14.23 3.88
C THR A 76 4.74 -13.85 2.70
N ALA A 77 3.50 -14.33 2.65
CA ALA A 77 2.57 -14.01 1.57
C ALA A 77 2.27 -12.50 1.48
N VAL A 78 2.03 -11.85 2.62
CA VAL A 78 1.78 -10.40 2.67
C VAL A 78 3.01 -9.62 2.24
N GLY A 79 4.20 -10.01 2.68
CA GLY A 79 5.46 -9.37 2.27
C GLY A 79 5.72 -9.49 0.76
N GLU A 80 5.38 -10.64 0.18
CA GLU A 80 5.50 -10.87 -1.26
C GLU A 80 4.52 -10.00 -2.06
N ILE A 81 3.26 -9.93 -1.64
CA ILE A 81 2.26 -9.06 -2.25
C ILE A 81 2.67 -7.58 -2.10
N ALA A 82 3.19 -7.19 -0.95
CA ALA A 82 3.66 -5.82 -0.71
C ALA A 82 4.83 -5.46 -1.64
N ASN A 83 5.78 -6.38 -1.83
CA ASN A 83 6.88 -6.20 -2.78
C ASN A 83 6.38 -6.10 -4.23
N ALA A 84 5.34 -6.87 -4.57
CA ALA A 84 4.72 -6.83 -5.90
C ALA A 84 3.75 -5.66 -6.11
N SER A 85 3.38 -4.92 -5.07
CA SER A 85 2.30 -3.92 -5.10
C SER A 85 2.49 -2.85 -6.18
N MET A 86 3.72 -2.38 -6.39
CA MET A 86 4.03 -1.43 -7.45
C MET A 86 3.80 -2.01 -8.85
N PHE A 87 4.20 -3.27 -9.09
CA PHE A 87 3.98 -3.93 -10.37
C PHE A 87 2.51 -4.29 -10.59
N ILE A 88 1.78 -4.65 -9.53
CA ILE A 88 0.32 -4.83 -9.58
C ILE A 88 -0.35 -3.51 -9.99
N TYR A 89 0.07 -2.38 -9.40
CA TYR A 89 -0.45 -1.06 -9.76
C TYR A 89 -0.15 -0.68 -11.22
N LEU A 90 1.01 -1.03 -11.77
CA LEU A 90 1.29 -0.73 -13.18
C LEU A 90 0.53 -1.66 -14.14
N SER A 91 0.38 -2.94 -13.77
CA SER A 91 -0.22 -3.95 -14.65
C SER A 91 -1.74 -4.01 -14.62
N HIS A 92 -2.41 -3.50 -13.58
CA HIS A 92 -3.86 -3.69 -13.45
C HIS A 92 -4.69 -3.08 -14.60
N TYR A 93 -4.32 -1.90 -15.10
CA TYR A 93 -4.98 -1.29 -16.26
C TYR A 93 -4.77 -2.09 -17.54
N GLN A 94 -3.56 -2.64 -17.71
CA GLN A 94 -3.20 -3.44 -18.88
C GLN A 94 -4.00 -4.76 -18.86
N MET A 95 -4.08 -5.41 -17.71
CA MET A 95 -4.88 -6.62 -17.53
C MET A 95 -6.37 -6.36 -17.69
N MET A 96 -6.89 -5.21 -17.26
CA MET A 96 -8.28 -4.83 -17.49
C MET A 96 -8.59 -4.72 -19.00
N SER A 97 -7.71 -4.09 -19.77
CA SER A 97 -7.85 -3.99 -21.23
C SER A 97 -7.78 -5.38 -21.91
N VAL A 98 -6.86 -6.25 -21.46
CA VAL A 98 -6.72 -7.61 -22.00
C VAL A 98 -7.97 -8.44 -21.72
N VAL A 99 -8.47 -8.43 -20.47
CA VAL A 99 -9.68 -9.18 -20.09
C VAL A 99 -10.90 -8.72 -20.88
N GLN A 100 -11.05 -7.40 -21.08
CA GLN A 100 -12.13 -6.85 -21.90
C GLN A 100 -12.04 -7.31 -23.36
N LYS A 101 -10.85 -7.32 -23.95
CA LYS A 101 -10.64 -7.77 -25.34
C LYS A 101 -10.85 -9.27 -25.53
N VAL A 102 -10.45 -10.09 -24.57
CA VAL A 102 -10.51 -11.56 -24.67
C VAL A 102 -11.92 -12.09 -24.38
N PHE A 103 -12.62 -11.53 -23.38
CA PHE A 103 -13.90 -12.07 -22.91
C PHE A 103 -15.13 -11.25 -23.31
N GLY A 104 -14.97 -10.07 -23.92
CA GLY A 104 -16.08 -9.21 -24.39
C GLY A 104 -16.97 -8.65 -23.28
N ARG A 105 -16.75 -9.04 -22.02
CA ARG A 105 -17.41 -8.51 -20.81
C ARG A 105 -16.37 -8.27 -19.73
N GLY A 106 -16.48 -7.14 -19.03
CA GLY A 106 -15.66 -6.87 -17.86
C GLY A 106 -16.01 -7.84 -16.73
N LYS A 107 -15.11 -8.77 -16.41
CA LYS A 107 -15.20 -9.62 -15.21
C LYS A 107 -14.24 -9.07 -14.14
N PRO A 108 -14.71 -8.24 -13.18
CA PRO A 108 -13.84 -7.51 -12.25
C PRO A 108 -12.95 -8.42 -11.41
N TRP A 109 -13.52 -9.54 -10.94
CA TRP A 109 -12.80 -10.55 -10.16
C TRP A 109 -11.68 -11.22 -10.95
N LEU A 110 -11.91 -11.52 -12.23
CA LEU A 110 -10.91 -12.14 -13.08
C LEU A 110 -9.75 -11.18 -13.35
N THR A 111 -10.06 -9.92 -13.65
CA THR A 111 -9.06 -8.85 -13.81
C THR A 111 -8.22 -8.69 -12.55
N LEU A 112 -8.84 -8.70 -11.37
CA LEU A 112 -8.13 -8.55 -10.09
C LEU A 112 -7.14 -9.71 -9.86
N VAL A 113 -7.59 -10.96 -9.97
CA VAL A 113 -6.75 -12.13 -9.77
C VAL A 113 -5.59 -12.15 -10.78
N LEU A 114 -5.89 -11.89 -12.06
CA LEU A 114 -4.86 -11.84 -13.10
C LEU A 114 -3.83 -10.72 -12.87
N SER A 115 -4.27 -9.54 -12.44
CA SER A 115 -3.36 -8.41 -12.15
C SER A 115 -2.42 -8.72 -10.99
N ILE A 116 -2.92 -9.42 -9.96
CA ILE A 116 -2.10 -9.85 -8.83
C ILE A 116 -1.07 -10.89 -9.27
N LEU A 117 -1.51 -11.92 -10.01
CA LEU A 117 -0.63 -12.98 -10.49
C LEU A 117 0.47 -12.45 -11.42
N VAL A 118 0.10 -11.58 -12.36
CA VAL A 118 1.05 -10.95 -13.30
C VAL A 118 2.01 -10.02 -12.57
N GLY A 119 1.51 -9.20 -11.63
CA GLY A 119 2.36 -8.33 -10.82
C GLY A 119 3.40 -9.11 -10.01
N ILE A 120 3.00 -10.23 -9.38
CA ILE A 120 3.91 -11.12 -8.65
C ILE A 120 4.94 -11.72 -9.62
N ALA A 121 4.52 -12.26 -10.77
CA ALA A 121 5.41 -12.87 -11.75
C ALA A 121 6.47 -11.87 -12.27
N ILE A 122 6.09 -10.63 -12.58
CA ILE A 122 7.02 -9.59 -13.02
C ILE A 122 8.02 -9.24 -11.91
N THR A 123 7.56 -9.17 -10.67
CA THR A 123 8.42 -8.88 -9.50
C THR A 123 9.50 -9.95 -9.32
N HIS A 124 9.13 -11.22 -9.44
CA HIS A 124 10.09 -12.33 -9.38
C HIS A 124 11.07 -12.32 -10.55
N ALA A 125 10.58 -12.06 -11.76
CA ALA A 125 11.43 -11.94 -12.95
C ALA A 125 12.44 -10.80 -12.80
N TYR A 126 12.01 -9.64 -12.30
CA TYR A 126 12.88 -8.50 -12.03
C TYR A 126 13.93 -8.81 -10.96
N ALA A 127 13.52 -9.42 -9.84
CA ALA A 127 14.43 -9.84 -8.78
C ALA A 127 15.44 -10.89 -9.27
N TRP A 128 15.04 -11.79 -10.16
CA TRP A 128 15.94 -12.76 -10.79
C TRP A 128 16.95 -12.08 -11.72
N ALA A 129 16.49 -11.16 -12.57
CA ALA A 129 17.35 -10.41 -13.48
C ALA A 129 18.35 -9.53 -12.72
N SER A 130 17.92 -8.78 -11.71
CA SER A 130 18.79 -7.91 -10.90
C SER A 130 19.90 -8.70 -10.20
N ARG A 131 19.58 -9.89 -9.65
CA ARG A 131 20.58 -10.81 -9.08
C ARG A 131 21.59 -11.30 -10.13
N ARG A 132 21.16 -11.50 -11.37
CA ARG A 132 22.03 -11.94 -12.47
C ARG A 132 23.03 -10.84 -12.86
N PHE A 133 22.56 -9.59 -12.95
CA PHE A 133 23.39 -8.43 -13.31
C PHE A 133 24.34 -7.98 -12.19
N ALA A 134 23.92 -8.05 -10.93
CA ALA A 134 24.82 -7.78 -9.80
C ALA A 134 26.01 -8.77 -9.77
N ARG A 135 25.76 -10.03 -10.14
CA ARG A 135 26.80 -11.08 -10.19
C ARG A 135 27.74 -10.94 -11.40
N SER A 136 27.34 -10.28 -12.48
CA SER A 136 28.27 -9.97 -13.58
C SER A 136 29.15 -8.77 -13.24
N SER A 137 28.60 -7.73 -12.60
CA SER A 137 29.36 -6.53 -12.23
C SER A 137 30.46 -6.79 -11.19
N ASP A 138 30.23 -7.71 -10.24
CA ASP A 138 31.22 -8.13 -9.25
C ASP A 138 32.40 -8.87 -9.90
N ARG A 139 32.09 -9.66 -10.94
CA ARG A 139 33.06 -10.45 -11.71
C ARG A 139 33.97 -9.58 -12.59
N ASP A 140 33.47 -8.44 -13.05
CA ASP A 140 34.26 -7.48 -13.83
C ASP A 140 35.23 -6.71 -12.91
N MET A 141 34.88 -6.48 -11.64
CA MET A 141 35.72 -5.74 -10.67
C MET A 141 36.93 -6.54 -10.18
N GLU A 142 36.83 -7.87 -10.10
CA GLU A 142 37.92 -8.78 -9.74
C GLU A 142 39.01 -8.87 -10.85
N THR A 143 38.69 -8.47 -12.09
CA THR A 143 39.64 -8.48 -13.22
C THR A 143 40.45 -7.18 -13.37
N VAL A 144 40.14 -6.13 -12.60
CA VAL A 144 40.75 -4.79 -12.71
C VAL A 144 41.78 -4.51 -11.60
N THR A 145 41.86 -5.35 -10.57
CA THR A 145 42.90 -5.26 -9.52
C THR A 145 44.01 -6.28 -9.75
N PRO A 146 45.18 -5.88 -10.29
CA PRO A 146 46.41 -6.69 -10.24
C PRO A 146 47.06 -6.70 -8.85
#